data_AF-A0A653Y6R2-F1
#
_entry.id   AF-A0A653Y6R2-F1
#
_cell.length_a   1.000
_cell.length_b   1.000
_cell.length_c   1.000
_cell.angle_alpha   90.00
_cell.angle_beta   90.00
_cell.angle_gamma   90.00
#
_symmetry.space_group_name_H-M   'P 1'
#
loop_
_entity.id
_entity.type
_entity.pdbx_description
1 polymer ?
#
loop_
_entity_poly.entity_id
_entity_poly.type
_entity_poly.pdbx_seq_one_letter_code
_entity_poly.pdbx_strand_id
1 'polypeptide(L)' 'MKQIIKEVIQVYNQKRPHYSNHMLTPNQMHQQSNLKMRTYKRKNTCKNVLASV' A
#
# COMPACT_ATOMS: atom_id res chain seq x y z
N MET A 1 10.62 -23.76 14.71
CA MET A 1 10.19 -23.10 13.45
C MET A 1 8.80 -22.48 13.52
N LYS A 2 7.73 -23.21 13.88
CA LYS A 2 6.35 -22.65 13.93
C LYS A 2 6.21 -21.39 14.77
N GLN A 3 6.89 -21.33 15.92
CA GLN A 3 6.88 -20.18 16.81
C GLN A 3 7.49 -18.93 16.17
N ILE A 4 8.67 -19.06 15.56
CA ILE A 4 9.35 -17.98 14.85
C ILE A 4 8.48 -17.44 13.71
N ILE A 5 7.85 -18.33 12.93
CA ILE A 5 6.95 -17.93 11.84
C ILE A 5 5.76 -17.12 12.39
N LYS A 6 5.16 -17.58 13.50
CA LYS A 6 4.05 -16.87 14.16
C LYS A 6 4.46 -15.47 14.61
N GLU A 7 5.63 -15.34 15.21
CA GLU A 7 6.17 -14.06 15.68
C GLU A 7 6.42 -13.10 14.52
N VAL A 8 7.02 -13.58 13.43
CA VAL A 8 7.25 -12.77 12.23
C VAL A 8 5.93 -12.27 11.64
N ILE A 9 4.91 -13.13 11.55
CA ILE A 9 3.58 -12.74 11.07
C ILE A 9 2.95 -11.68 11.98
N GLN A 10 3.03 -11.86 13.31
CA GLN A 10 2.52 -10.87 14.26
C GLN A 10 3.23 -9.53 14.11
N VAL A 11 4.56 -9.52 14.03
CA VAL A 11 5.35 -8.30 13.85
C VAL A 11 4.99 -7.60 12.54
N TYR A 12 4.86 -8.34 11.44
CA TYR A 12 4.46 -7.78 10.16
C TYR A 12 3.08 -7.09 10.25
N ASN A 13 2.08 -7.79 10.79
CA ASN A 13 0.70 -7.30 10.85
C ASN A 13 0.52 -6.13 11.81
N GLN A 14 1.35 -6.03 12.86
CA GLN A 14 1.22 -5.02 13.91
C GLN A 14 2.18 -3.84 13.78
N LYS A 15 3.35 -4.02 13.17
CA LYS A 15 4.43 -3.02 13.21
C LYS A 15 4.89 -2.53 11.85
N ARG A 16 4.47 -3.13 10.73
CA ARG A 16 4.90 -2.70 9.40
C ARG A 16 4.05 -1.54 8.89
N PRO A 17 4.55 -0.29 8.85
CA PRO A 17 3.81 0.81 8.23
C PRO A 17 3.90 0.70 6.71
N HIS A 18 2.77 0.92 6.03
CA HIS A 18 2.70 0.93 4.58
C HIS A 18 2.49 2.34 4.05
N TYR A 19 3.46 2.90 3.32
CA TYR A 19 3.39 4.27 2.81
C TYR A 19 2.17 4.53 1.91
N SER A 20 1.88 3.59 0.99
CA SER A 20 0.68 3.66 0.14
C SER A 20 -0.60 3.70 0.96
N ASN A 21 -0.59 3.12 2.16
CA ASN A 21 -1.71 3.08 3.10
C ASN A 21 -1.55 4.11 4.22
N HIS A 22 -0.94 5.26 3.92
CA HIS A 22 -0.77 6.38 4.85
C HIS A 22 -0.08 5.98 6.17
N MET A 23 0.92 5.10 6.06
CA MET A 23 1.71 4.58 7.18
C MET A 23 0.93 3.74 8.19
N LEU A 24 -0.29 3.32 7.86
CA LEU A 24 -1.06 2.37 8.67
C LEU A 24 -0.51 0.95 8.52
N THR A 25 -0.69 0.18 9.59
CA THR A 25 -0.34 -1.25 9.63
C THR A 25 -1.41 -2.10 8.94
N PRO A 26 -1.11 -3.35 8.54
CA PRO A 26 -2.11 -4.24 7.95
C PRO A 26 -3.37 -4.36 8.81
N ASN A 27 -3.22 -4.57 10.12
CA ASN A 27 -4.37 -4.70 11.02
C ASN A 27 -5.23 -3.43 11.08
N GLN A 28 -4.61 -2.25 11.11
CA GLN A 28 -5.33 -0.98 11.11
C GLN A 28 -6.06 -0.72 9.78
N MET A 29 -5.43 -1.07 8.66
CA MET A 29 -6.06 -0.94 7.34
C MET A 29 -7.23 -1.90 7.15
N HIS A 30 -7.15 -3.13 7.66
CA HIS A 30 -8.24 -4.11 7.56
C HIS A 30 -9.48 -3.69 8.36
N GLN A 31 -9.32 -2.86 9.40
CA GLN A 31 -10.43 -2.37 10.23
C GLN A 31 -11.19 -1.20 9.60
N GLN A 32 -10.77 -0.71 8.44
CA GLN A 32 -11.40 0.41 7.77
C GLN A 32 -11.54 0.17 6.26
N SER A 33 -12.49 0.86 5.65
CA SER A 33 -12.72 0.82 4.19
C SER A 33 -12.79 2.22 3.55
N ASN A 34 -12.56 3.27 4.33
CA ASN A 34 -12.82 4.64 3.90
C ASN A 34 -11.60 5.29 3.23
N LEU A 35 -10.40 4.88 3.62
CA LEU A 35 -9.16 5.50 3.18
C LEU A 35 -8.72 4.91 1.83
N LYS A 36 -8.62 5.74 0.79
CA LYS A 36 -8.05 5.32 -0.49
C LYS A 36 -6.53 5.26 -0.40
N MET A 37 -5.94 4.20 -0.97
CA MET A 37 -4.49 4.06 -1.03
C MET A 37 -3.86 5.11 -1.96
N ARG A 38 -2.66 5.58 -1.60
CA ARG A 38 -1.83 6.43 -2.44
C ARG A 38 -1.29 5.61 -3.59
N THR A 39 -1.58 6.06 -4.80
CA THR A 39 -0.97 5.55 -6.02
C THR A 39 0.16 6.47 -6.44
N TYR A 40 1.31 5.91 -6.82
CA TYR A 40 2.38 6.69 -7.46
C TYR A 40 2.23 6.65 -8.99
N LYS A 41 2.67 7.72 -9.64
CA LYS A 41 2.58 8.01 -11.10
C LYS A 41 2.38 6.76 -11.96
N ARG A 42 1.14 6.52 -12.38
CA ARG A 42 0.83 5.49 -13.38
C ARG A 42 1.03 6.10 -14.77
N LYS A 43 2.28 6.07 -15.26
CA LYS A 43 2.76 6.55 -16.57
C LYS A 43 2.10 7.85 -17.06
N ASN A 44 2.88 8.93 -17.16
CA ASN A 44 2.64 9.98 -18.16
C ASN A 44 2.81 9.34 -19.55
N THR A 45 1.90 8.46 -19.98
CA THR A 45 1.85 8.17 -21.39
C THR A 45 1.41 9.48 -22.01
N CYS A 46 2.29 10.12 -22.77
CA CYS A 46 2.03 11.23 -23.67
C CYS A 46 0.96 10.82 -24.69
N LYS A 47 -0.24 10.44 -24.25
CA LYS A 47 -1.33 9.93 -25.10
C LYS A 47 -2.04 11.06 -25.85
N ASN A 48 -1.81 12.31 -25.44
CA ASN A 48 -2.41 13.49 -26.06
C ASN A 48 -1.36 14.46 -26.65
N VAL A 49 -0.11 14.03 -26.89
CA VAL A 49 0.84 14.78 -27.75
C VAL A 49 0.88 14.16 -29.16
N LEU A 50 -0.28 13.73 -29.62
CA LEU A 50 -0.65 13.76 -31.03
C LEU A 50 -1.87 14.69 -31.16
N ALA A 51 -1.84 15.82 -30.45
CA ALA A 51 -2.72 16.93 -30.76
C ALA A 51 -2.21 17.54 -32.07
N SER A 52 -2.90 17.18 -33.14
CA SER A 52 -2.96 17.81 -34.46
C SER A 52 -2.20 19.13 -34.58
N VAL A 53 -1.08 19.12 -35.31
CA VAL A 53 -0.64 20.19 -36.23
C VAL A 53 0.06 19.52 -37.41
#